data_AF-A0A7X6RS83-F1
#
_entry.id   AF-A0A7X6RS83-F1
#
_cell.length_a   1.000
_cell.length_b   1.000
_cell.length_c   1.000
_cell.angle_alpha   90.00
_cell.angle_beta   90.00
_cell.angle_gamma   90.00
#
_symmetry.space_group_name_H-M   'P 1'
#
loop_
_entity.id
_entity.type
_entity.pdbx_description
1 polymer ?
#
loop_
_entity_poly.entity_id
_entity_poly.type
_entity_poly.pdbx_seq_one_letter_code
_entity_poly.pdbx_strand_id
1 'polypeptide(L)'
;MTAPVERDPGMQPERTLMAWHRTIALLVVVGLLFLRGSLAPGDHAFPEAPVGVRVAATAGLLLLAAVLAVHVWLRWRASGHGARSPGTGRPPPSVAGPWAMVLLCAGVLALSCVLALTVLLAP
;
A
#
# COMPACT_ATOMS: atom_id res chain seq x y z
N MET A 1 -32.70 9.02 -34.05
CA MET A 1 -31.25 9.26 -33.97
C MET A 1 -30.81 8.96 -32.55
N THR A 2 -30.31 7.75 -32.29
CA THR A 2 -29.76 7.37 -30.99
C THR A 2 -28.35 7.93 -30.90
N ALA A 3 -28.14 8.94 -30.06
CA ALA A 3 -26.81 9.44 -29.77
C ALA A 3 -25.91 8.27 -29.32
N PRO A 4 -24.65 8.20 -29.77
CA PRO A 4 -23.73 7.17 -29.29
C PRO A 4 -23.63 7.35 -27.76
N VAL A 5 -23.96 6.29 -27.02
CA VAL A 5 -23.72 6.24 -25.58
C VAL A 5 -22.23 6.37 -25.38
N GLU A 6 -21.79 7.55 -24.96
CA GLU A 6 -20.41 7.84 -24.62
C GLU A 6 -20.03 6.94 -23.43
N ARG A 7 -19.39 5.80 -23.74
CA ARG A 7 -18.89 4.88 -22.73
C ARG A 7 -17.82 5.61 -21.93
N ASP A 8 -18.05 5.75 -20.62
CA ASP A 8 -17.09 6.29 -19.67
C ASP A 8 -15.71 5.66 -19.95
N PRO A 9 -14.69 6.46 -20.34
CA PRO A 9 -13.38 5.93 -20.68
C PRO A 9 -12.88 5.13 -19.47
N GLY A 10 -12.52 3.87 -19.71
CA GLY A 10 -12.34 2.87 -18.64
C GLY A 10 -11.43 3.33 -17.50
N MET A 11 -11.60 2.70 -16.33
CA MET A 11 -10.78 2.81 -15.11
C MET A 11 -10.06 4.16 -14.92
N GLN A 12 -10.77 5.12 -14.31
CA GLN A 12 -10.27 6.47 -14.06
C GLN A 12 -8.90 6.46 -13.34
N PRO A 13 -7.82 6.92 -13.99
CA PRO A 13 -6.48 6.91 -13.41
C PRO A 13 -6.39 7.78 -12.16
N GLU A 14 -7.17 8.86 -12.10
CA GLU A 14 -7.28 9.76 -10.94
C GLU A 14 -7.85 9.02 -9.73
N ARG A 15 -8.87 8.17 -9.92
CA ARG A 15 -9.45 7.36 -8.85
C ARG A 15 -8.47 6.32 -8.35
N THR A 16 -7.70 5.72 -9.25
CA THR A 16 -6.65 4.75 -8.89
C THR A 16 -5.56 5.42 -8.07
N LEU A 17 -5.09 6.60 -8.48
CA LEU A 17 -4.06 7.36 -7.78
C LEU A 17 -4.51 7.79 -6.37
N MET A 18 -5.75 8.26 -6.21
CA MET A 18 -6.31 8.58 -4.90
C MET A 18 -6.40 7.35 -3.98
N ALA A 19 -6.76 6.18 -4.53
CA ALA A 19 -6.76 4.94 -3.78
C ALA A 19 -5.35 4.56 -3.30
N TRP A 20 -4.33 4.66 -4.18
CA TRP A 20 -2.93 4.39 -3.80
C TRP A 20 -2.41 5.36 -2.75
N HIS A 21 -2.72 6.65 -2.83
CA HIS A 21 -2.35 7.60 -1.78
C HIS A 21 -2.95 7.23 -0.42
N ARG A 22 -4.23 6.81 -0.40
CA ARG A 22 -4.87 6.33 0.84
C ARG A 22 -4.19 5.08 1.37
N THR A 23 -3.88 4.11 0.51
CA THR A 23 -3.18 2.88 0.91
C THR A 23 -1.80 3.19 1.49
N ILE A 24 -1.02 4.07 0.84
CA ILE A 24 0.31 4.48 1.32
C ILE A 24 0.19 5.20 2.67
N ALA A 25 -0.76 6.12 2.81
CA ALA A 25 -1.02 6.81 4.08
C ALA A 25 -1.38 5.83 5.19
N LEU A 26 -2.23 4.83 4.90
CA LEU A 26 -2.57 3.78 5.85
C LEU A 26 -1.36 2.94 6.24
N LEU A 27 -0.49 2.55 5.30
CA LEU A 27 0.75 1.82 5.61
C LEU A 27 1.64 2.61 6.56
N VAL A 28 1.78 3.92 6.34
CA VAL A 28 2.55 4.80 7.22
C VAL A 28 1.91 4.87 8.61
N VAL A 29 0.60 5.14 8.68
CA VAL A 29 -0.12 5.21 9.96
C VAL A 29 -0.01 3.90 10.73
N VAL A 30 -0.25 2.76 10.09
CA VAL A 30 -0.11 1.43 10.70
C VAL A 30 1.33 1.18 11.15
N GLY A 31 2.33 1.56 10.33
CA GLY A 31 3.74 1.49 10.71
C GLY A 31 4.06 2.28 11.98
N LEU A 32 3.54 3.50 12.09
CA LEU A 32 3.70 4.33 13.29
C LEU A 32 2.93 3.79 14.50
N LEU A 33 1.79 3.13 14.29
CA LEU A 33 1.04 2.47 15.36
C LEU A 33 1.84 1.33 16.00
N PHE A 34 2.71 0.63 15.26
CA PHE A 34 3.64 -0.35 15.86
C PHE A 34 4.64 0.29 16.85
N LEU A 35 5.06 1.54 16.63
CA LEU A 35 5.92 2.29 17.57
C LEU A 35 5.16 2.78 18.80
N ARG A 36 3.83 2.93 18.70
CA ARG A 36 3.00 3.50 19.77
C ARG A 36 2.97 2.63 21.04
N GLY A 37 3.20 1.32 20.92
CA GLY A 37 3.30 0.40 22.07
C GLY A 37 1.95 0.17 22.75
N SER A 38 1.96 -0.21 24.04
CA SER A 38 0.73 -0.29 24.84
C SER A 38 0.06 1.07 24.92
N LEU A 39 -1.08 1.18 24.24
CA LEU A 39 -2.02 2.28 24.40
C LEU A 39 -3.04 2.06 25.51
N ALA A 40 -3.12 0.81 25.95
CA ALA A 40 -3.98 0.38 27.03
C ALA A 40 -3.05 -0.11 28.14
N PRO A 41 -2.92 0.64 29.23
CA PRO A 41 -2.38 0.10 30.46
C PRO A 41 -3.29 -1.08 30.86
N GLY A 42 -2.78 -2.32 30.82
CA GLY A 42 -3.42 -3.45 31.50
C GLY A 42 -3.93 -4.64 30.69
N ASP A 43 -3.79 -4.70 29.37
CA ASP A 43 -4.13 -5.93 28.63
C ASP A 43 -2.98 -6.94 28.70
N HIS A 44 -2.82 -7.57 29.87
CA HIS A 44 -1.93 -8.73 30.07
C HIS A 44 -2.41 -9.99 29.34
N ALA A 45 -3.53 -9.91 28.62
CA ALA A 45 -4.08 -11.02 27.84
C ALA A 45 -3.19 -11.42 26.65
N PHE A 46 -2.34 -10.50 26.16
CA PHE A 46 -1.45 -10.78 25.04
C PHE A 46 -0.01 -10.32 25.34
N PRO A 47 1.00 -11.18 25.10
CA PRO A 47 2.38 -10.79 25.24
C PRO A 47 2.71 -9.66 24.24
N GLU A 48 3.31 -8.58 24.74
CA GLU A 48 3.77 -7.50 23.88
C GLU A 48 4.89 -8.00 22.96
N ALA A 49 4.79 -7.68 21.66
CA ALA A 49 5.86 -7.98 20.71
C ALA A 49 7.16 -7.28 21.13
N PRO A 50 8.33 -7.96 21.06
CA PRO A 50 9.62 -7.37 21.41
C PRO A 50 9.88 -6.05 20.67
N VAL A 51 10.53 -5.09 21.33
CA VAL A 51 10.82 -3.77 20.74
C VAL A 51 11.53 -3.88 19.38
N GLY A 52 12.43 -4.85 19.22
CA GLY A 52 13.11 -5.11 17.95
C GLY A 52 12.16 -5.50 16.82
N VAL A 53 11.16 -6.34 17.12
CA VAL A 53 10.12 -6.75 16.16
C VAL A 53 9.25 -5.56 15.77
N ARG A 54 8.87 -4.72 16.75
CA ARG A 54 8.07 -3.51 16.51
C ARG A 54 8.82 -2.51 15.62
N VAL A 55 10.08 -2.24 15.90
CA VAL A 55 10.94 -1.37 15.08
C VAL A 55 11.12 -1.94 13.68
N ALA A 56 11.36 -3.25 13.55
CA ALA A 56 11.50 -3.91 12.25
C ALA A 56 10.18 -3.87 11.44
N ALA A 57 9.04 -4.10 12.08
CA ALA A 57 7.71 -3.99 11.47
C ALA A 57 7.44 -2.57 10.95
N THR A 58 7.72 -1.56 11.76
CA THR A 58 7.61 -0.15 11.35
C THR A 58 8.53 0.16 10.18
N ALA A 59 9.81 -0.21 10.27
CA ALA A 59 10.78 0.04 9.19
C ALA A 59 10.36 -0.66 7.89
N GLY A 60 9.88 -1.90 7.97
CA GLY A 60 9.38 -2.66 6.82
C GLY A 60 8.17 -2.01 6.16
N LEU A 61 7.19 -1.56 6.96
CA LEU A 61 6.01 -0.86 6.46
C LEU A 61 6.34 0.50 5.83
N LEU A 62 7.25 1.27 6.43
CA LEU A 62 7.71 2.54 5.88
C LEU A 62 8.49 2.35 4.59
N LEU A 63 9.35 1.32 4.51
CA LEU A 63 10.07 0.98 3.29
C LEU A 63 9.10 0.55 2.19
N LEU A 64 8.12 -0.31 2.49
CA LEU A 64 7.08 -0.72 1.54
C LEU A 64 6.28 0.49 1.04
N ALA A 65 5.85 1.37 1.95
CA ALA A 65 5.14 2.60 1.62
C ALA A 65 5.99 3.51 0.71
N ALA A 66 7.28 3.67 0.99
CA ALA A 66 8.19 4.48 0.19
C ALA A 66 8.39 3.90 -1.23
N VAL A 67 8.59 2.57 -1.34
CA VAL A 67 8.73 1.89 -2.65
C VAL A 67 7.47 2.06 -3.48
N LEU A 68 6.29 1.86 -2.89
CA LEU A 68 5.00 2.04 -3.56
C LEU A 68 4.78 3.52 -3.97
N ALA A 69 5.10 4.46 -3.09
CA ALA A 69 4.98 5.89 -3.36
C ALA A 69 5.88 6.32 -4.54
N VAL A 70 7.15 5.91 -4.53
CA VAL A 70 8.09 6.18 -5.61
C VAL A 70 7.61 5.54 -6.91
N HIS A 71 7.13 4.30 -6.88
CA HIS A 71 6.61 3.64 -8.09
C HIS A 71 5.42 4.38 -8.70
N VAL A 72 4.41 4.69 -7.88
CA VAL A 72 3.20 5.40 -8.31
C VAL A 72 3.57 6.78 -8.83
N TRP A 73 4.46 7.50 -8.15
CA TRP A 73 4.91 8.84 -8.55
C TRP A 73 5.68 8.83 -9.87
N LEU A 74 6.65 7.93 -10.04
CA LEU A 74 7.42 7.80 -11.27
C LEU A 74 6.52 7.45 -12.45
N ARG A 75 5.58 6.52 -12.27
CA ARG A 75 4.68 6.09 -13.34
C ARG A 75 3.65 7.17 -13.68
N TRP A 76 3.15 7.90 -12.69
CA TRP A 76 2.27 9.05 -12.89
C TRP A 76 2.96 10.16 -13.69
N ARG A 77 4.21 10.48 -13.34
CA ARG A 77 5.04 11.47 -14.04
C ARG A 77 5.38 11.03 -15.46
N ALA A 78 5.71 9.74 -15.65
CA ALA A 78 6.00 9.17 -16.97
C ALA A 78 4.77 9.12 -17.89
N SER A 79 3.56 9.01 -17.34
CA SER A 79 2.30 8.99 -18.11
C SER A 79 1.74 10.39 -18.40
N GLY A 80 2.53 11.44 -18.14
CA GLY A 80 2.13 12.82 -18.37
C GLY A 80 0.87 13.23 -17.61
N HIS A 81 0.73 12.83 -16.34
CA HIS A 81 -0.46 13.09 -15.52
C HIS A 81 -1.75 12.45 -16.06
N GLY A 82 -1.65 11.29 -16.72
CA GLY A 82 -2.79 10.61 -17.33
C GLY A 82 -3.12 11.07 -18.75
N ALA A 83 -2.40 12.09 -19.27
CA ALA A 83 -2.70 12.68 -20.57
C ALA A 83 -2.05 11.95 -21.77
N ARG A 84 -0.95 11.20 -21.59
CA ARG A 84 -0.27 10.50 -22.71
C ARG A 84 0.34 9.17 -22.30
N SER A 85 -0.10 8.09 -22.95
CA SER A 85 0.65 6.84 -23.02
C SER A 85 1.74 6.97 -24.10
N PRO A 86 3.04 6.97 -23.75
CA PRO A 86 4.12 7.12 -24.73
C PRO A 86 4.22 5.82 -25.55
N GLY A 87 3.59 5.80 -26.73
CA GLY A 87 3.91 4.84 -27.79
C GLY A 87 2.75 4.08 -28.44
N THR A 88 1.54 4.06 -27.86
CA THR A 88 0.49 3.11 -28.34
C THR A 88 -0.89 3.69 -28.63
N GLY A 89 -1.18 4.95 -28.28
CA GLY A 89 -2.50 5.57 -28.51
C GLY A 89 -3.67 4.86 -27.78
N ARG A 90 -3.37 3.93 -26.88
CA ARG A 90 -4.34 3.19 -26.06
C ARG A 90 -4.46 3.82 -24.68
N PRO A 91 -5.64 3.70 -24.00
CA PRO A 91 -5.82 4.20 -22.65
C PRO A 91 -4.72 3.61 -21.74
N PRO A 92 -4.09 4.45 -20.89
CA PRO A 92 -2.98 4.01 -20.07
C PRO A 92 -3.44 2.86 -19.15
N PRO A 93 -2.74 1.72 -19.14
CA PRO A 93 -3.04 0.65 -18.20
C PRO A 93 -2.82 1.18 -16.78
N SER A 94 -3.69 0.79 -15.85
CA SER A 94 -3.71 1.11 -14.40
C SER A 94 -2.47 1.81 -13.84
N VAL A 95 -2.66 2.90 -13.09
CA VAL A 95 -1.56 3.73 -12.52
C VAL A 95 -0.58 2.92 -11.65
N ALA A 96 -0.95 1.75 -11.16
CA ALA A 96 -0.02 0.79 -10.59
C ALA A 96 0.11 -0.46 -11.47
N GLY A 97 1.34 -0.97 -11.60
CA GLY A 97 1.57 -2.26 -12.24
C GLY A 97 1.00 -3.40 -11.38
N PRO A 98 0.64 -4.55 -11.99
CA PRO A 98 0.15 -5.72 -11.24
C PRO A 98 1.12 -6.19 -10.16
N TRP A 99 2.42 -5.99 -10.37
CA TRP A 99 3.45 -6.30 -9.38
C TRP A 99 3.31 -5.49 -8.08
N ALA A 100 2.81 -4.25 -8.13
CA ALA A 100 2.69 -3.41 -6.94
C ALA A 100 1.62 -3.96 -5.99
N MET A 101 0.54 -4.52 -6.55
CA MET A 101 -0.48 -5.21 -5.77
C MET A 101 0.08 -6.50 -5.15
N VAL A 102 0.85 -7.27 -5.93
CA VAL A 102 1.52 -8.47 -5.43
C VAL A 102 2.48 -8.13 -4.28
N LEU A 103 3.29 -7.07 -4.43
CA LEU A 103 4.22 -6.62 -3.40
C LEU A 103 3.48 -6.17 -2.13
N LEU A 104 2.39 -5.42 -2.28
CA LEU A 104 1.55 -5.02 -1.15
C LEU A 104 0.97 -6.23 -0.42
N CYS A 105 0.33 -7.15 -1.14
CA CYS A 105 -0.27 -8.35 -0.57
C CYS A 105 0.78 -9.24 0.11
N ALA A 106 1.92 -9.47 -0.56
CA ALA A 106 3.00 -10.28 -0.02
C ALA A 106 3.64 -9.63 1.22
N GLY A 107 3.86 -8.31 1.20
CA GLY A 107 4.41 -7.57 2.34
C GLY A 107 3.48 -7.60 3.56
N VAL A 108 2.18 -7.39 3.35
CA VAL A 108 1.18 -7.50 4.42
C VAL A 108 1.09 -8.92 4.96
N LEU A 109 1.05 -9.94 4.09
CA LEU A 109 1.00 -11.34 4.49
C LEU A 109 2.23 -11.74 5.30
N ALA A 110 3.44 -11.39 4.83
CA ALA A 110 4.68 -11.68 5.53
C ALA A 110 4.70 -11.02 6.92
N LEU A 111 4.29 -9.75 7.01
CA LEU A 111 4.19 -9.05 8.28
C LEU A 111 3.18 -9.72 9.23
N SER A 112 2.00 -10.08 8.73
CA SER A 112 0.99 -10.81 9.50
C SER A 112 1.51 -12.15 10.00
N CYS A 113 2.24 -12.91 9.18
CA CYS A 113 2.87 -14.16 9.59
C CYS A 113 3.91 -13.95 10.69
N VAL A 114 4.81 -12.96 10.54
CA VAL A 114 5.83 -12.64 11.56
C VAL A 114 5.17 -12.30 12.90
N LEU A 115 4.14 -11.46 12.89
CA LEU A 115 3.42 -11.06 14.10
C LEU A 115 2.68 -12.25 14.74
N ALA A 116 1.98 -13.06 13.93
CA ALA A 116 1.31 -14.26 14.44
C ALA A 116 2.31 -15.25 15.06
N LEU A 117 3.47 -15.46 14.42
CA LEU A 117 4.54 -16.29 14.97
C LEU A 117 5.09 -15.73 16.28
N THR A 118 5.24 -14.41 16.41
CA THR A 118 5.72 -13.80 17.66
C THR A 118 4.76 -14.04 18.83
N VAL A 119 3.45 -14.12 18.56
CA VAL A 119 2.45 -14.44 19.58
C VAL A 119 2.41 -15.94 19.88
N LEU A 120 2.48 -16.80 18.85
CA LEU A 120 2.42 -18.26 19.02
C LEU A 120 3.68 -18.86 19.67
N LEU A 121 4.82 -18.21 19.49
CA LEU A 121 6.12 -18.63 20.05
C LEU A 121 6.50 -17.87 21.32
N ALA A 122 5.63 -16.96 21.79
CA ALA A 122 5.83 -16.33 23.08
C ALA A 122 5.72 -17.40 24.18
N PRO A 123 6.70 -17.51 25.10
CA PRO A 123 6.73 -18.50 26.17
C PRO A 123 5.67 -18.26 27.25
#